data_AF-A0A9R1TKL3-F1
#
_entry.id   AF-A0A9R1TKL3-F1
#
_cell.length_a   1.000
_cell.length_b   1.000
_cell.length_c   1.000
_cell.angle_alpha   90.00
_cell.angle_beta   90.00
_cell.angle_gamma   90.00
#
_symmetry.space_group_name_H-M   'P 1'
#
loop_
_entity.id
_entity.type
_entity.pdbx_description
1 polymer ?
#
loop_
_entity_poly.entity_id
_entity_poly.type
_entity_poly.pdbx_seq_one_letter_code
_entity_poly.pdbx_strand_id
1 'polypeptide(L)'
;MKILVVVNVLVVIAVYSRETGVPPGKQVYLSLPENERRDFLTFCLGDGYQKNATHLQRLPDIRFPDALGISEELVDKFQKLAVPENFTTNLYVWVKSRFNFTQTDLRQLIVYRQVCLDNGNCIELDDIGGLCCPF
;
A
#
# COMPACT_ATOMS: atom_id res chain seq x y z
N MET A 1 48.23 46.95 -16.88
CA MET A 1 46.79 46.70 -16.66
C MET A 1 46.46 45.34 -17.28
N LYS A 2 46.25 44.31 -16.46
CA LYS A 2 45.74 42.99 -16.88
C LYS A 2 44.63 42.61 -15.93
N ILE A 3 43.42 42.47 -16.45
CA ILE A 3 42.20 42.16 -15.71
C ILE A 3 42.18 40.64 -15.50
N LEU A 4 42.21 40.21 -14.23
CA LEU A 4 42.06 38.82 -13.85
C LEU A 4 40.57 38.54 -13.68
N VAL A 5 39.97 37.82 -14.63
CA VAL A 5 38.58 37.35 -14.53
C VAL A 5 38.59 36.06 -13.73
N VAL A 6 38.23 36.15 -12.45
CA VAL A 6 38.04 34.97 -11.59
C VAL A 6 36.62 34.46 -11.83
N VAL A 7 36.50 33.39 -12.62
CA VAL A 7 35.23 32.69 -12.84
C VAL A 7 34.95 31.83 -11.59
N ASN A 8 34.05 32.29 -10.74
CA ASN A 8 33.51 31.50 -9.63
C ASN A 8 32.56 30.44 -10.18
N VAL A 9 33.04 29.21 -10.33
CA VAL A 9 32.20 28.05 -10.61
C VAL A 9 31.58 27.60 -9.27
N LEU A 10 30.39 28.11 -8.97
CA LEU A 10 29.55 27.58 -7.90
C LEU A 10 29.02 26.21 -8.33
N VAL A 11 29.71 25.16 -7.91
CA VAL A 11 29.21 23.78 -8.01
C VAL A 11 28.08 23.64 -6.99
N VAL A 12 26.83 23.72 -7.47
CA VAL A 12 25.65 23.35 -6.67
C VAL A 12 25.63 21.83 -6.57
N ILE A 13 26.26 21.30 -5.53
CA ILE A 13 26.04 19.91 -5.11
C ILE A 13 24.65 19.90 -4.49
N ALA A 14 23.63 19.52 -5.28
CA ALA A 14 22.33 19.15 -4.75
C ALA A 14 22.53 17.87 -3.92
N VAL A 15 22.78 18.07 -2.61
CA VAL A 15 22.74 17.00 -1.62
C VAL A 15 21.28 16.53 -1.59
N TYR A 16 20.99 15.44 -2.28
CA TYR A 16 19.77 14.67 -2.07
C TYR A 16 19.82 14.12 -0.65
N SER A 17 19.29 14.87 0.30
CA SER A 17 18.92 14.32 1.61
C SER A 17 17.86 13.26 1.36
N ARG A 18 18.26 11.98 1.41
CA ARG A 18 17.31 10.89 1.63
C ARG A 18 16.71 11.13 3.01
N GLU A 19 15.47 11.61 3.07
CA GLU A 19 14.71 11.55 4.31
C GLU A 19 14.57 10.08 4.71
N THR A 20 15.28 9.67 5.76
CA THR A 20 15.11 8.39 6.43
C THR A 20 13.88 8.43 7.33
N GLY A 21 12.73 8.80 6.77
CA GLY A 21 11.45 8.88 7.46
C GLY A 21 10.59 7.65 7.14
N VAL A 22 9.97 7.06 8.16
CA VAL A 22 8.93 6.03 7.94
C VAL A 22 7.78 6.71 7.19
N PRO A 23 7.34 6.21 6.01
CA PRO A 23 6.26 6.82 5.24
C PRO A 23 4.98 6.95 6.07
N PRO A 24 4.16 8.02 5.88
CA PRO A 24 3.01 8.29 6.73
C PRO A 24 2.06 7.09 6.86
N GLY A 25 1.76 6.40 5.76
CA GLY A 25 0.88 5.24 5.85
C GLY A 25 1.52 4.03 6.55
N LYS A 26 2.86 3.95 6.58
CA LYS A 26 3.58 2.90 7.32
C LYS A 26 3.53 3.20 8.82
N GLN A 27 3.52 4.48 9.21
CA GLN A 27 3.31 4.87 10.60
C GLN A 27 1.92 4.46 11.09
N VAL A 28 0.87 4.64 10.27
CA VAL A 28 -0.48 4.18 10.61
C VAL A 28 -0.52 2.66 10.76
N TYR A 29 0.08 1.92 9.84
CA TYR A 29 0.14 0.46 9.94
C TYR A 29 0.86 -0.02 11.22
N LEU A 30 2.00 0.59 11.54
CA LEU A 30 2.81 0.19 12.70
C LEU A 30 2.19 0.61 14.04
N SER A 31 1.35 1.65 14.07
CA SER A 31 0.64 2.08 15.28
C SER A 31 -0.50 1.14 15.69
N LEU A 32 -0.95 0.28 14.79
CA LEU A 32 -1.96 -0.73 15.08
C LEU A 32 -1.39 -1.90 15.89
N PRO A 33 -2.20 -2.51 16.79
CA PRO A 33 -1.89 -3.78 17.41
C PRO A 33 -1.55 -4.86 16.38
N GLU A 34 -0.57 -5.71 16.67
CA GLU A 34 -0.05 -6.67 15.67
C GLU A 34 -1.12 -7.63 15.16
N ASN A 35 -2.05 -8.03 16.02
CA ASN A 35 -3.18 -8.90 15.69
C ASN A 35 -4.23 -8.23 14.78
N GLU A 36 -4.23 -6.89 14.65
CA GLU A 36 -5.16 -6.16 13.79
C GLU A 36 -4.55 -5.77 12.44
N ARG A 37 -3.22 -5.74 12.34
CA ARG A 37 -2.48 -5.27 11.17
C ARG A 37 -2.87 -5.99 9.88
N ARG A 38 -3.03 -7.31 9.95
CA ARG A 38 -3.42 -8.14 8.80
C ARG A 38 -4.85 -7.81 8.33
N ASP A 39 -5.78 -7.64 9.26
CA ASP A 39 -7.16 -7.25 8.93
C ASP A 39 -7.23 -5.82 8.39
N PHE A 40 -6.42 -4.90 8.92
CA PHE A 40 -6.31 -3.55 8.40
C PHE A 40 -5.81 -3.53 6.95
N LEU A 41 -4.78 -4.31 6.61
CA LEU A 41 -4.33 -4.43 5.22
C LEU A 41 -5.39 -5.06 4.32
N THR A 42 -6.08 -6.10 4.82
CA THR A 42 -7.20 -6.73 4.09
C THR A 42 -8.29 -5.70 3.79
N PHE A 43 -8.68 -4.91 4.79
CA PHE A 43 -9.66 -3.84 4.67
C PHE A 43 -9.23 -2.78 3.65
N CYS A 44 -8.00 -2.27 3.76
CA CYS A 44 -7.49 -1.21 2.90
C CYS A 44 -7.31 -1.66 1.45
N LEU A 45 -6.83 -2.89 1.23
CA LEU A 45 -6.72 -3.47 -0.11
C LEU A 45 -8.11 -3.74 -0.71
N GLY A 46 -9.07 -4.17 0.11
CA GLY A 46 -10.46 -4.33 -0.30
C GLY A 46 -11.09 -3.04 -0.78
N ASP A 47 -10.98 -1.97 0.00
CA ASP A 47 -11.46 -0.64 -0.37
C ASP A 47 -10.75 -0.12 -1.64
N GLY A 48 -9.42 -0.24 -1.71
CA GLY A 48 -8.64 0.10 -2.90
C GLY A 48 -9.09 -0.68 -4.13
N TYR A 49 -9.36 -1.98 -3.99
CA TYR A 49 -9.90 -2.83 -5.05
C TYR A 49 -11.28 -2.33 -5.52
N GLN A 50 -12.21 -2.02 -4.60
CA GLN A 50 -13.54 -1.52 -4.96
C GLN A 50 -13.51 -0.17 -5.70
N LYS A 51 -12.61 0.72 -5.30
CA LYS A 51 -12.40 2.03 -5.94
C LYS A 51 -11.82 1.91 -7.35
N ASN A 52 -11.00 0.88 -7.59
CA ASN A 52 -10.28 0.71 -8.87
C ASN A 52 -10.87 -0.37 -9.79
N ALA A 53 -11.79 -1.21 -9.30
CA ALA A 53 -12.47 -2.21 -10.12
C ALA A 53 -13.47 -1.53 -11.06
N THR A 54 -13.31 -1.73 -12.37
CA THR A 54 -14.28 -1.30 -13.37
C THR A 54 -15.61 -2.05 -13.18
N HIS A 55 -16.75 -1.41 -13.49
CA HIS A 55 -18.08 -1.97 -13.29
C HIS A 55 -18.29 -3.36 -13.95
N LEU A 56 -17.54 -3.68 -15.01
CA LEU A 56 -17.56 -4.98 -15.70
C LEU A 56 -16.90 -6.12 -14.91
N GLN A 57 -16.08 -5.80 -13.91
CA GLN A 57 -15.36 -6.75 -13.06
C GLN A 57 -15.88 -6.77 -11.62
N ARG A 58 -16.95 -6.03 -11.31
CA ARG A 58 -17.69 -6.16 -10.05
C ARG A 58 -18.41 -7.51 -10.06
N LEU A 59 -17.68 -8.55 -9.70
CA LEU A 59 -18.25 -9.87 -9.45
C LEU A 59 -19.29 -9.72 -8.31
N PRO A 60 -20.49 -10.29 -8.47
CA PRO A 60 -21.66 -9.99 -7.63
C PRO A 60 -21.56 -10.43 -6.15
N ASP A 61 -20.54 -11.20 -5.75
CA ASP A 61 -20.58 -11.97 -4.50
C ASP A 61 -19.64 -11.54 -3.36
N ILE A 62 -18.81 -10.52 -3.52
CA ILE A 62 -18.02 -10.02 -2.38
C ILE A 62 -18.65 -8.71 -1.88
N ARG A 63 -19.50 -8.82 -0.85
CA ARG A 63 -19.93 -7.67 -0.06
C ARG A 63 -18.78 -7.27 0.83
N PHE A 64 -17.96 -6.34 0.38
CA PHE A 64 -16.99 -5.72 1.28
C PHE A 64 -17.72 -4.80 2.26
N PRO A 65 -17.33 -4.76 3.53
CA PRO A 65 -16.25 -5.55 4.16
C PRO A 65 -16.69 -6.93 4.71
N ASP A 66 -17.99 -7.21 4.79
CA ASP A 66 -18.57 -8.41 5.42
C ASP A 66 -17.97 -9.74 4.92
N ALA A 67 -17.64 -9.82 3.63
CA ALA A 67 -17.08 -11.01 2.99
C ALA A 67 -15.60 -11.26 3.31
N LEU A 68 -14.95 -10.40 4.11
CA LEU A 68 -13.54 -10.53 4.50
C LEU A 68 -13.33 -11.23 5.85
N GLY A 69 -14.42 -11.55 6.57
CA GLY A 69 -14.32 -12.12 7.91
C GLY A 69 -13.61 -11.20 8.90
N ILE A 70 -13.71 -9.88 8.69
CA ILE A 70 -13.27 -8.85 9.63
C ILE A 70 -14.48 -8.51 10.50
N SER A 71 -14.31 -8.43 11.83
CA SER A 71 -15.42 -8.08 12.71
C SER A 71 -15.94 -6.67 12.42
N GLU A 72 -17.24 -6.44 12.62
CA GLU A 72 -17.85 -5.11 12.45
C GLU A 72 -17.14 -4.05 13.32
N GLU A 73 -16.72 -4.41 14.54
CA GLU A 73 -15.95 -3.52 15.41
C GLU A 73 -14.63 -3.04 14.77
N LEU A 74 -13.89 -3.96 14.14
CA LEU A 74 -12.64 -3.62 13.47
C LEU A 74 -12.88 -2.80 12.19
N VAL A 75 -13.93 -3.12 11.44
CA VAL A 75 -14.36 -2.32 10.29
C VAL A 75 -14.64 -0.87 10.72
N ASP A 76 -15.46 -0.68 11.74
CA ASP A 76 -15.80 0.62 12.30
C ASP A 76 -14.57 1.38 12.79
N LYS A 77 -13.64 0.67 13.44
CA LYS A 77 -12.37 1.23 13.88
C LYS A 77 -11.54 1.70 12.69
N PHE A 78 -11.35 0.86 11.68
CA PHE A 78 -10.51 1.15 10.52
C PHE A 78 -11.06 2.28 9.66
N GLN A 79 -12.38 2.40 9.52
CA GLN A 79 -13.02 3.52 8.82
C GLN A 79 -12.78 4.87 9.49
N LYS A 80 -12.60 4.89 10.82
CA LYS A 80 -12.37 6.11 11.61
C LYS A 80 -10.89 6.48 11.73
N LEU A 81 -9.98 5.63 11.26
CA LEU A 81 -8.54 5.92 11.29
C LEU A 81 -8.20 7.06 10.33
N ALA A 82 -7.42 8.02 10.82
CA ALA A 82 -6.82 9.04 9.97
C ALA A 82 -5.69 8.40 9.16
N VAL A 83 -6.00 7.98 7.93
CA VAL A 83 -5.01 7.54 6.94
C VAL A 83 -4.62 8.70 6.01
N PRO A 84 -3.42 8.67 5.42
CA PRO A 84 -3.04 9.63 4.39
C PRO A 84 -4.03 9.67 3.22
N GLU A 85 -4.07 10.80 2.52
CA GLU A 85 -4.91 10.92 1.33
C GLU A 85 -4.53 9.85 0.29
N ASN A 86 -5.54 9.26 -0.37
CA ASN A 86 -5.37 8.20 -1.37
C ASN A 86 -4.66 6.93 -0.87
N PHE A 87 -4.52 6.74 0.45
CA PHE A 87 -3.81 5.60 1.04
C PHE A 87 -4.24 4.25 0.46
N THR A 88 -5.54 3.95 0.41
CA THR A 88 -6.04 2.66 -0.06
C THR A 88 -5.84 2.46 -1.57
N THR A 89 -6.00 3.51 -2.38
CA THR A 89 -5.69 3.49 -3.82
C THR A 89 -4.19 3.29 -4.07
N ASN A 90 -3.33 4.01 -3.35
CA ASN A 90 -1.88 3.91 -3.48
C ASN A 90 -1.39 2.51 -3.07
N LEU A 91 -1.88 1.99 -1.95
CA LEU A 91 -1.63 0.62 -1.50
C LEU A 91 -2.03 -0.38 -2.57
N TYR A 92 -3.25 -0.27 -3.11
CA TYR A 92 -3.75 -1.16 -4.16
C TYR A 92 -2.86 -1.13 -5.41
N VAL A 93 -2.55 0.07 -5.94
CA VAL A 93 -1.71 0.24 -7.14
C VAL A 93 -0.30 -0.29 -6.88
N TRP A 94 0.26 -0.01 -5.71
CA TRP A 94 1.58 -0.46 -5.33
C TRP A 94 1.66 -1.97 -5.23
N VAL A 95 0.74 -2.64 -4.51
CA VAL A 95 0.73 -4.11 -4.38
C VAL A 95 0.57 -4.75 -5.76
N LYS A 96 -0.36 -4.25 -6.56
CA LYS A 96 -0.57 -4.71 -7.93
C LYS A 96 0.71 -4.67 -8.75
N SER A 97 1.38 -3.52 -8.76
CA SER A 97 2.60 -3.30 -9.53
C SER A 97 3.79 -4.09 -8.98
N ARG A 98 3.97 -4.10 -7.66
CA ARG A 98 5.10 -4.73 -6.98
C ARG A 98 5.20 -6.22 -7.24
N PHE A 99 4.06 -6.90 -7.22
CA PHE A 99 3.98 -8.35 -7.41
C PHE A 99 3.48 -8.75 -8.79
N ASN A 100 3.27 -7.78 -9.68
CA ASN A 100 2.70 -7.99 -11.02
C ASN A 100 1.38 -8.77 -10.98
N PHE A 101 0.52 -8.48 -10.00
CA PHE A 101 -0.74 -9.18 -9.81
C PHE A 101 -1.78 -8.78 -10.85
N THR A 102 -2.50 -9.79 -11.34
CA THR A 102 -3.76 -9.59 -12.05
C THR A 102 -4.86 -9.17 -11.07
N GLN A 103 -6.03 -8.80 -11.60
CA GLN A 103 -7.19 -8.51 -10.76
C GLN A 103 -7.68 -9.75 -10.01
N THR A 104 -7.50 -10.93 -10.59
CA THR A 104 -7.85 -12.21 -9.95
C THR A 104 -6.91 -12.49 -8.78
N ASP A 105 -5.61 -12.26 -8.96
CA ASP A 105 -4.62 -12.48 -7.91
C ASP A 105 -4.86 -11.54 -6.72
N LEU A 106 -5.14 -10.26 -6.98
CA LEU A 106 -5.51 -9.31 -5.92
C LEU A 106 -6.77 -9.73 -5.19
N ARG A 107 -7.79 -10.18 -5.92
CA ARG A 107 -9.02 -10.68 -5.30
C ARG A 107 -8.73 -11.90 -4.41
N GLN A 108 -7.91 -12.84 -4.89
CA GLN A 108 -7.54 -14.02 -4.11
C GLN A 108 -6.74 -13.62 -2.86
N LEU A 109 -5.76 -12.73 -3.00
CA LEU A 109 -5.01 -12.20 -1.88
C LEU A 109 -5.93 -11.54 -0.84
N ILE A 110 -6.92 -10.76 -1.27
CA ILE A 110 -7.83 -10.08 -0.35
C ILE A 110 -8.76 -11.06 0.36
N VAL A 111 -9.33 -12.03 -0.36
CA VAL A 111 -10.31 -12.99 0.20
C VAL A 111 -9.62 -14.05 1.05
N TYR A 112 -8.53 -14.63 0.54
CA TYR A 112 -7.85 -15.76 1.17
C TYR A 112 -6.64 -15.33 2.01
N ARG A 113 -6.33 -14.02 2.04
CA ARG A 113 -5.18 -13.43 2.73
C ARG A 113 -3.82 -13.98 2.26
N GLN A 114 -3.81 -14.61 1.07
CA GLN A 114 -2.64 -15.15 0.38
C GLN A 114 -2.96 -15.37 -1.11
N VAL A 115 -1.93 -15.38 -1.94
CA VAL A 115 -2.01 -15.82 -3.35
C VAL A 115 -0.72 -16.56 -3.72
N CYS A 116 -0.83 -17.69 -4.41
CA CYS A 116 0.32 -18.44 -4.91
C CYS A 116 0.47 -18.24 -6.41
N LEU A 117 1.65 -17.81 -6.83
CA LEU A 117 2.01 -17.54 -8.21
C LEU A 117 2.50 -18.81 -8.90
N ASP A 118 2.40 -18.85 -10.23
CA ASP A 118 2.82 -20.00 -11.06
C ASP A 118 4.31 -20.34 -10.91
N ASN A 119 5.13 -19.41 -10.44
CA ASN A 119 6.55 -19.63 -10.14
C ASN A 119 6.79 -20.37 -8.80
N GLY A 120 5.72 -20.80 -8.11
CA GLY A 120 5.78 -21.52 -6.85
C GLY A 120 5.92 -20.63 -5.61
N ASN A 121 6.00 -19.30 -5.77
CA ASN A 121 6.05 -18.37 -4.64
C ASN A 121 4.64 -18.00 -4.19
N CYS A 122 4.37 -18.10 -2.89
CA CYS A 122 3.15 -17.58 -2.28
C CYS A 122 3.44 -16.26 -1.58
N ILE A 123 2.53 -15.29 -1.75
CA ILE A 123 2.58 -13.98 -1.14
C ILE A 123 1.43 -13.89 -0.16
N GLU A 124 1.74 -13.60 1.10
CA GLU A 124 0.79 -13.35 2.16
C GLU A 124 0.61 -11.84 2.42
N LEU A 125 -0.46 -11.47 3.12
CA LEU A 125 -0.65 -10.07 3.52
C LEU A 125 0.46 -9.56 4.46
N ASP A 126 1.05 -10.43 5.25
CA ASP A 126 2.12 -10.04 6.18
C ASP A 126 3.41 -9.69 5.41
N ASP A 127 3.65 -10.29 4.24
CA ASP A 127 4.74 -9.90 3.34
C ASP A 127 4.56 -8.46 2.83
N ILE A 128 3.32 -8.07 2.54
CA ILE A 128 2.97 -6.69 2.13
C ILE A 128 3.19 -5.73 3.28
N GLY A 129 2.74 -6.10 4.49
CA GLY A 129 2.94 -5.32 5.70
C GLY A 129 4.40 -5.20 6.13
N GLY A 130 5.23 -6.20 5.83
CA GLY A 130 6.64 -6.27 6.18
C GLY A 130 7.57 -5.47 5.26
N LEU A 131 7.17 -5.25 4.00
CA LEU A 131 7.99 -4.51 3.04
C LEU A 131 8.16 -3.02 3.42
N CYS A 132 9.24 -2.41 2.94
CA CYS A 132 9.47 -0.95 2.96
C CYS A 132 8.48 -0.26 2.01
N CYS A 133 7.20 -0.29 2.39
CA CYS A 133 6.11 0.27 1.61
C CYS A 133 6.10 1.80 1.76
N PRO A 134 6.06 2.56 0.65
CA PRO A 134 6.10 4.02 0.64
C PRO A 134 4.76 4.69 1.01
N PHE A 135 3.76 3.94 1.51
CA PHE A 135 2.33 4.28 1.48
C PHE A 135 1.99 5.79 1.55
#